data_AF-A0AB74V2X4-F1
#
_entry.id   AF-A0AB74V2X4-F1
#
_cell.length_a   1.000
_cell.length_b   1.000
_cell.length_c   1.000
_cell.angle_alpha   90.00
_cell.angle_beta   90.00
_cell.angle_gamma   90.00
#
_symmetry.space_group_name_H-M   'P 1'
#
loop_
_entity.id
_entity.type
_entity.pdbx_description
1 polymer ?
#
loop_
_entity_poly.entity_id
_entity_poly.type
_entity_poly.pdbx_seq_one_letter_code
_entity_poly.pdbx_strand_id
1 'polypeptide(L)'
;MNVHIDRAQPGHVAALCAIERKAVQLFRGHPAWPAYAAVSMPVELLRQAVERGLVWVAPDEAGDPLGFIWLDEEPGDGAIGVAEIDVLPGHGRRGIGAALLEHACNWAREAGYRRVDLGTLADVPWNAPFYARHGFAVVDKNAPAFANARQRDREHGFPDDLRVFMSRPLATPARGEWTAWPAPAKLNLFLRITGRRADGYHELQTVFRLLDWGDEVRLRVRDDGEVKRLHGARGVAESDDLVVRAARLLQQHAGCALGADLAVDKRIPMGGGLGGGSSDAATVLVALNHLWRLDLDEDSLAALGGQLGADVPVFVRGRSAWAEGVGERLSPIHLPRRHYVVLDPREQVPTAALFQAPELTRNAPRATISSFVSGATVENAFEPVVRARYPRVAAALAWLGGFGTARLSGTGGCVFLELRSLARAHAIAERCPATFRVHVASGMDVSPLHQALARQRAS
;
A
#
# COMPACT_ATOMS: atom_id res chain seq x y z
N MET A 1 -7.07 -30.44 -2.69
CA MET A 1 -7.06 -29.46 -3.80
C MET A 1 -6.24 -28.28 -3.32
N ASN A 2 -5.16 -27.91 -4.02
CA ASN A 2 -4.34 -26.77 -3.62
C ASN A 2 -5.11 -25.51 -4.08
N VAL A 3 -5.70 -24.77 -3.14
CA VAL A 3 -6.48 -23.57 -3.46
C VAL A 3 -5.49 -22.43 -3.71
N HIS A 4 -5.54 -21.84 -4.90
CA HIS A 4 -4.74 -20.67 -5.22
C HIS A 4 -5.40 -19.42 -4.63
N ILE A 5 -4.59 -18.50 -4.08
CA ILE A 5 -5.05 -17.28 -3.44
C ILE A 5 -4.29 -16.11 -4.02
N ASP A 6 -5.02 -15.12 -4.53
CA ASP A 6 -4.50 -13.91 -5.13
C ASP A 6 -4.95 -12.67 -4.37
N ARG A 7 -4.18 -11.58 -4.47
CA ARG A 7 -4.62 -10.28 -3.98
C ARG A 7 -5.72 -9.73 -4.90
N ALA A 8 -6.81 -9.25 -4.32
CA ALA A 8 -7.92 -8.71 -5.08
C ALA A 8 -7.49 -7.51 -5.93
N GLN A 9 -8.11 -7.36 -7.11
CA GLN A 9 -7.89 -6.25 -8.02
C GLN A 9 -9.14 -5.35 -8.05
N PRO A 10 -9.03 -4.06 -8.43
CA PRO A 10 -10.18 -3.16 -8.51
C PRO A 10 -11.36 -3.72 -9.34
N GLY A 11 -11.06 -4.48 -10.39
CA GLY A 11 -12.08 -5.16 -11.22
C GLY A 11 -12.88 -6.23 -10.49
N HIS A 12 -12.39 -6.78 -9.38
CA HIS A 12 -13.08 -7.84 -8.63
C HIS A 12 -14.22 -7.30 -7.74
N VAL A 13 -14.24 -6.00 -7.42
CA VAL A 13 -15.14 -5.42 -6.41
C VAL A 13 -16.61 -5.79 -6.64
N ALA A 14 -17.09 -5.69 -7.89
CA ALA A 14 -18.47 -6.04 -8.22
C ALA A 14 -18.77 -7.54 -7.99
N ALA A 15 -17.82 -8.42 -8.30
CA ALA A 15 -17.93 -9.85 -8.07
C ALA A 15 -17.94 -10.16 -6.57
N LEU A 16 -17.10 -9.51 -5.76
CA LEU A 16 -17.05 -9.71 -4.31
C LEU A 16 -18.38 -9.36 -3.64
N CYS A 17 -18.96 -8.21 -3.98
CA CYS A 17 -20.30 -7.84 -3.52
C CYS A 17 -21.38 -8.85 -3.97
N ALA A 18 -21.22 -9.48 -5.14
CA ALA A 18 -22.16 -10.51 -5.60
C ALA A 18 -21.99 -11.85 -4.85
N ILE A 19 -20.77 -12.18 -4.41
CA ILE A 19 -20.49 -13.35 -3.59
C ILE A 19 -21.14 -13.18 -2.21
N GLU A 20 -20.91 -12.04 -1.55
CA GLU A 20 -21.49 -11.71 -0.25
C GLU A 20 -23.02 -11.81 -0.30
N ARG A 21 -23.67 -11.15 -1.26
CA ARG A 21 -25.12 -11.23 -1.45
C ARG A 21 -25.67 -12.64 -1.66
N LYS A 22 -24.87 -13.58 -2.18
CA LYS A 22 -25.24 -14.98 -2.34
C LYS A 22 -24.99 -15.78 -1.06
N ALA A 23 -23.86 -15.54 -0.40
CA ALA A 23 -23.47 -16.20 0.84
C ALA A 23 -24.44 -15.85 1.97
N VAL A 24 -24.85 -14.58 2.08
CA VAL A 24 -25.78 -14.11 3.11
C VAL A 24 -27.13 -14.83 3.06
N GLN A 25 -27.57 -15.29 1.87
CA GLN A 25 -28.83 -16.05 1.72
C GLN A 25 -28.84 -17.37 2.50
N LEU A 26 -27.68 -17.91 2.86
CA LEU A 26 -27.57 -19.11 3.69
C LEU A 26 -28.12 -18.90 5.11
N PHE A 27 -28.24 -17.64 5.55
CA PHE A 27 -28.83 -17.30 6.84
C PHE A 27 -30.36 -17.17 6.77
N ARG A 28 -31.02 -17.34 5.62
CA ARG A 28 -32.50 -17.29 5.57
C ARG A 28 -33.12 -18.27 6.56
N GLY A 29 -34.04 -17.77 7.39
CA GLY A 29 -34.68 -18.52 8.47
C GLY A 29 -33.91 -18.51 9.79
N HIS A 30 -32.68 -17.97 9.83
CA HIS A 30 -31.93 -17.73 11.05
C HIS A 30 -32.39 -16.43 11.74
N PRO A 31 -32.41 -16.33 13.08
CA PRO A 31 -32.76 -15.09 13.78
C PRO A 31 -31.88 -13.87 13.42
N ALA A 32 -30.65 -14.10 12.98
CA ALA A 32 -29.74 -13.04 12.50
C ALA A 32 -30.06 -12.53 11.07
N TRP A 33 -30.92 -13.20 10.31
CA TRP A 33 -31.24 -12.86 8.92
C TRP A 33 -31.69 -11.41 8.72
N PRO A 34 -32.60 -10.84 9.54
CA PRO A 34 -33.05 -9.47 9.32
C PRO A 34 -31.91 -8.45 9.38
N ALA A 35 -30.95 -8.63 10.29
CA ALA A 35 -29.79 -7.76 10.42
C ALA A 35 -28.85 -7.90 9.22
N TYR A 36 -28.56 -9.15 8.82
CA TYR A 36 -27.72 -9.42 7.65
C TYR A 36 -28.35 -8.96 6.33
N ALA A 37 -29.66 -9.09 6.17
CA ALA A 37 -30.36 -8.67 4.96
C ALA A 37 -30.51 -7.15 4.84
N ALA A 38 -30.41 -6.41 5.95
CA ALA A 38 -30.50 -4.96 6.00
C ALA A 38 -29.17 -4.26 5.71
N VAL A 39 -28.05 -4.96 5.88
CA VAL A 39 -26.70 -4.44 5.67
C VAL A 39 -26.15 -5.02 4.38
N SER A 40 -25.46 -4.20 3.60
CA SER A 40 -24.67 -4.67 2.47
C SER A 40 -23.25 -4.20 2.65
N MET A 41 -22.31 -4.97 2.09
CA MET A 41 -20.90 -4.62 2.14
C MET A 41 -20.68 -3.21 1.54
N PRO A 42 -20.14 -2.25 2.31
CA PRO A 42 -19.95 -0.88 1.84
C PRO A 42 -18.89 -0.83 0.74
N VAL A 43 -19.33 -0.63 -0.51
CA VAL A 43 -18.51 -0.76 -1.72
C VAL A 43 -17.30 0.19 -1.69
N GLU A 44 -17.46 1.39 -1.15
CA GLU A 44 -16.39 2.38 -1.04
C GLU A 44 -15.29 1.93 -0.09
N LEU A 45 -15.63 1.27 1.03
CA LEU A 45 -14.64 0.73 1.97
C LEU A 45 -13.96 -0.50 1.39
N LEU A 46 -14.72 -1.36 0.71
CA LEU A 46 -14.14 -2.51 0.01
C LEU A 46 -13.14 -2.05 -1.06
N ARG A 47 -13.47 -1.03 -1.87
CA ARG A 47 -12.55 -0.46 -2.87
C ARG A 47 -11.26 0.05 -2.24
N GLN A 48 -11.36 0.76 -1.12
CA GLN A 48 -10.20 1.22 -0.38
C GLN A 48 -9.35 0.05 0.11
N ALA A 49 -9.98 -0.99 0.65
CA ALA A 49 -9.27 -2.18 1.11
C ALA A 49 -8.57 -2.90 -0.06
N VAL A 50 -9.22 -3.04 -1.21
CA VAL A 50 -8.60 -3.58 -2.43
C VAL A 50 -7.38 -2.75 -2.87
N GLU A 51 -7.50 -1.42 -2.90
CA GLU A 51 -6.38 -0.53 -3.23
C GLU A 51 -5.29 -0.55 -2.15
N ARG A 52 -5.62 -0.80 -0.89
CA ARG A 52 -4.61 -1.00 0.16
C ARG A 52 -4.03 -2.41 0.16
N GLY A 53 -4.61 -3.31 -0.63
CA GLY A 53 -4.23 -4.71 -0.75
C GLY A 53 -4.75 -5.61 0.37
N LEU A 54 -5.68 -5.16 1.21
CA LEU A 54 -6.17 -5.91 2.38
C LEU A 54 -7.27 -6.93 2.04
N VAL A 55 -7.40 -7.31 0.76
CA VAL A 55 -8.42 -8.25 0.29
C VAL A 55 -7.75 -9.30 -0.59
N TRP A 56 -8.07 -10.56 -0.33
CA TRP A 56 -7.62 -11.70 -1.12
C TRP A 56 -8.81 -12.47 -1.67
N VAL A 57 -8.62 -13.06 -2.84
CA VAL A 57 -9.62 -13.87 -3.55
C VAL A 57 -9.08 -15.27 -3.79
N ALA A 58 -9.97 -16.25 -3.81
CA ALA A 58 -9.71 -17.57 -4.35
C ALA A 58 -10.38 -17.65 -5.73
N PRO A 59 -9.63 -17.43 -6.82
CA PRO A 59 -10.21 -17.46 -8.16
C PRO A 59 -10.41 -18.89 -8.67
N ASP A 60 -11.24 -19.04 -9.69
CA ASP A 60 -11.26 -20.24 -10.54
C ASP A 60 -10.17 -20.19 -11.63
N GLU A 61 -10.17 -21.17 -12.55
CA GLU A 61 -9.21 -21.24 -13.66
C GLU A 61 -9.33 -20.06 -14.65
N ALA A 62 -10.49 -19.40 -14.71
CA ALA A 62 -10.71 -18.22 -15.54
C ALA A 62 -10.30 -16.91 -14.84
N GLY A 63 -9.94 -16.97 -13.55
CA GLY A 63 -9.61 -15.81 -12.72
C GLY A 63 -10.82 -15.20 -12.00
N ASP A 64 -12.01 -15.80 -12.12
CA ASP A 64 -13.21 -15.27 -11.48
C ASP A 64 -13.25 -15.65 -9.98
N PRO A 65 -13.48 -14.69 -9.06
CA PRO A 65 -13.50 -14.99 -7.63
C PRO A 65 -14.59 -16.01 -7.24
N LEU A 66 -14.19 -17.11 -6.60
CA LEU A 66 -15.08 -18.10 -5.99
C LEU A 66 -15.34 -17.83 -4.51
N GLY A 67 -14.43 -17.10 -3.86
CA GLY A 67 -14.53 -16.63 -2.49
C GLY A 67 -13.50 -15.53 -2.22
N PHE A 68 -13.66 -14.83 -1.11
CA PHE A 68 -12.73 -13.78 -0.71
C PHE A 68 -12.63 -13.66 0.81
N ILE A 69 -11.56 -13.02 1.26
CA ILE A 69 -11.38 -12.55 2.63
C ILE A 69 -10.93 -11.10 2.58
N TRP A 70 -11.57 -10.26 3.38
CA TRP A 70 -11.26 -8.85 3.56
C TRP A 70 -10.78 -8.63 5.00
N LEU A 71 -9.55 -8.15 5.14
CA LEU A 71 -9.00 -7.67 6.40
C LEU A 71 -9.21 -6.16 6.57
N ASP A 72 -9.48 -5.72 7.78
CA ASP A 72 -9.53 -4.32 8.14
C ASP A 72 -8.59 -4.03 9.32
N GLU A 73 -7.93 -2.88 9.24
CA GLU A 73 -7.09 -2.40 10.32
C GLU A 73 -7.99 -1.76 11.39
N GLU A 74 -8.47 -2.59 12.32
CA GLU A 74 -9.17 -2.04 13.48
C GLU A 74 -8.16 -1.28 14.38
N PRO A 75 -8.52 -0.10 14.89
CA PRO A 75 -7.63 0.68 15.74
C PRO A 75 -7.43 -0.02 17.09
N GLY A 76 -6.33 -0.75 17.27
CA GLY A 76 -5.97 -1.38 18.54
C GLY A 76 -4.78 -2.35 18.49
N ASP A 77 -3.91 -2.25 19.51
CA ASP A 77 -3.01 -3.27 20.08
C ASP A 77 -2.36 -4.33 19.15
N GLY A 78 -1.91 -3.93 17.96
CA GLY A 78 -1.20 -4.82 17.02
C GLY A 78 -2.08 -5.96 16.47
N ALA A 79 -3.41 -5.81 16.51
CA ALA A 79 -4.36 -6.74 15.92
C ALA A 79 -4.81 -6.29 14.52
N ILE A 80 -5.35 -7.24 13.74
CA ILE A 80 -6.06 -6.96 12.49
C ILE A 80 -7.39 -7.73 12.47
N GLY A 81 -8.44 -7.13 11.95
CA GLY A 81 -9.77 -7.73 11.89
C GLY A 81 -10.03 -8.46 10.58
N VAL A 82 -10.80 -9.55 10.61
CA VAL A 82 -11.51 -10.07 9.44
C VAL A 82 -12.83 -9.31 9.34
N ALA A 83 -12.93 -8.42 8.36
CA ALA A 83 -14.13 -7.66 8.09
C ALA A 83 -15.21 -8.51 7.42
N GLU A 84 -14.80 -9.36 6.47
CA GLU A 84 -15.70 -10.25 5.74
C GLU A 84 -14.94 -11.47 5.20
N ILE A 85 -15.59 -12.64 5.17
CA ILE A 85 -15.09 -13.83 4.47
C ILE A 85 -16.27 -14.64 3.93
N ASP A 86 -16.33 -14.73 2.61
CA ASP A 86 -17.41 -15.42 1.93
C ASP A 86 -16.89 -16.34 0.83
N VAL A 87 -17.65 -17.42 0.61
CA VAL A 87 -17.46 -18.34 -0.52
C VAL A 87 -18.80 -18.53 -1.19
N LEU A 88 -18.80 -18.58 -2.53
CA LEU A 88 -20.00 -18.90 -3.29
C LEU A 88 -20.65 -20.18 -2.75
N PRO A 89 -21.96 -20.21 -2.45
CA PRO A 89 -22.61 -21.37 -1.83
C PRO A 89 -22.37 -22.70 -2.54
N GLY A 90 -22.37 -22.72 -3.88
CA GLY A 90 -22.08 -23.93 -4.68
C GLY A 90 -20.63 -24.45 -4.58
N HIS A 91 -19.72 -23.64 -4.03
CA HIS A 91 -18.31 -23.94 -3.80
C HIS A 91 -17.97 -24.07 -2.31
N GLY A 92 -18.97 -23.98 -1.43
CA GLY A 92 -18.80 -24.23 0.00
C GLY A 92 -18.31 -25.66 0.29
N ARG A 93 -17.68 -25.85 1.46
CA ARG A 93 -17.14 -27.15 1.93
C ARG A 93 -16.06 -27.79 1.04
N ARG A 94 -15.43 -27.00 0.15
CA ARG A 94 -14.29 -27.43 -0.69
C ARG A 94 -12.93 -26.99 -0.16
N GLY A 95 -12.86 -26.48 1.07
CA GLY A 95 -11.63 -25.97 1.69
C GLY A 95 -11.25 -24.53 1.32
N ILE A 96 -12.01 -23.86 0.45
CA ILE A 96 -11.72 -22.48 0.00
C ILE A 96 -11.68 -21.49 1.18
N GLY A 97 -12.71 -21.49 2.04
CA GLY A 97 -12.75 -20.60 3.21
C GLY A 97 -11.60 -20.85 4.19
N ALA A 98 -11.21 -22.12 4.39
CA ALA A 98 -10.05 -22.47 5.21
C ALA A 98 -8.74 -21.94 4.60
N ALA A 99 -8.55 -22.08 3.28
CA ALA A 99 -7.36 -21.58 2.60
C ALA A 99 -7.26 -20.05 2.65
N LEU A 100 -8.37 -19.33 2.44
CA LEU A 100 -8.44 -17.87 2.58
C LEU A 100 -8.09 -17.42 3.99
N LEU A 101 -8.67 -18.06 5.02
CA LEU A 101 -8.42 -17.72 6.42
C LEU A 101 -6.97 -17.95 6.83
N GLU A 102 -6.39 -19.11 6.49
CA GLU A 102 -4.98 -19.40 6.81
C GLU A 102 -4.02 -18.50 6.04
N HIS A 103 -4.32 -18.18 4.76
CA HIS A 103 -3.54 -17.22 3.99
C HIS A 103 -3.53 -15.83 4.64
N ALA A 104 -4.70 -15.34 5.05
CA ALA A 104 -4.82 -14.05 5.72
C ALA A 104 -4.10 -14.03 7.09
N CYS A 105 -4.23 -15.09 7.89
CA CYS A 105 -3.51 -15.22 9.16
C CYS A 105 -1.99 -15.26 8.96
N ASN A 106 -1.52 -15.98 7.93
CA ASN A 106 -0.10 -16.03 7.59
C ASN A 106 0.43 -14.68 7.12
N TRP A 107 -0.29 -13.98 6.24
CA TRP A 107 0.10 -12.64 5.81
C TRP A 107 0.12 -11.67 7.01
N ALA A 108 -0.91 -11.69 7.86
CA ALA A 108 -0.98 -10.83 9.05
C ALA A 108 0.23 -11.07 9.97
N ARG A 109 0.61 -12.33 10.14
CA ARG A 109 1.81 -12.74 10.90
C ARG A 109 3.09 -12.19 10.27
N GLU A 110 3.27 -12.35 8.95
CA GLU A 110 4.42 -11.81 8.22
C GLU A 110 4.49 -10.27 8.31
N ALA A 111 3.34 -9.59 8.32
CA ALA A 111 3.20 -8.13 8.42
C ALA A 111 3.34 -7.58 9.85
N GLY A 112 3.60 -8.44 10.84
CA GLY A 112 3.89 -8.06 12.23
C GLY A 112 2.64 -7.84 13.10
N TYR A 113 1.47 -8.30 12.68
CA TYR A 113 0.31 -8.35 13.57
C TYR A 113 0.46 -9.50 14.56
N ARG A 114 0.01 -9.27 15.80
CA ARG A 114 0.10 -10.23 16.91
C ARG A 114 -1.17 -11.05 17.08
N ARG A 115 -2.26 -10.65 16.43
CA ARG A 115 -3.56 -11.31 16.55
C ARG A 115 -4.45 -11.00 15.35
N VAL A 116 -5.27 -11.98 14.98
CA VAL A 116 -6.42 -11.77 14.09
C VAL A 116 -7.70 -11.83 14.91
N ASP A 117 -8.56 -10.85 14.73
CA ASP A 117 -9.84 -10.70 15.42
C ASP A 117 -11.01 -10.84 14.42
N LEU A 118 -12.14 -11.40 14.84
CA LEU A 118 -13.34 -11.49 14.01
C LEU A 118 -14.62 -11.51 14.83
N GLY A 119 -15.72 -11.06 14.22
CA GLY A 119 -17.08 -11.21 14.73
C GLY A 119 -17.83 -12.28 13.94
N THR A 120 -18.53 -13.19 14.62
CA THR A 120 -19.27 -14.27 13.96
C THR A 120 -20.49 -14.73 14.78
N LEU A 121 -21.12 -15.84 14.38
CA LEU A 121 -22.26 -16.45 15.09
C LEU A 121 -21.82 -17.71 15.84
N ALA A 122 -22.32 -17.89 17.07
CA ALA A 122 -21.97 -19.03 17.92
C ALA A 122 -22.62 -20.35 17.48
N ASP A 123 -23.84 -20.26 16.98
CA ASP A 123 -24.78 -21.37 16.77
C ASP A 123 -24.80 -21.91 15.32
N VAL A 124 -24.02 -21.29 14.43
CA VAL A 124 -23.93 -21.69 13.02
C VAL A 124 -22.68 -22.57 12.80
N PRO A 125 -22.81 -23.83 12.33
CA PRO A 125 -21.69 -24.77 12.22
C PRO A 125 -20.51 -24.31 11.35
N TRP A 126 -20.76 -23.47 10.36
CA TRP A 126 -19.73 -22.89 9.48
C TRP A 126 -19.18 -21.53 9.96
N ASN A 127 -19.56 -21.08 11.15
CA ASN A 127 -19.12 -19.84 11.79
C ASN A 127 -18.18 -20.16 12.99
N ALA A 128 -18.57 -19.89 14.25
CA ALA A 128 -17.68 -20.06 15.39
C ALA A 128 -17.00 -21.45 15.47
N PRO A 129 -17.71 -22.58 15.24
CA PRO A 129 -17.06 -23.89 15.22
C PRO A 129 -16.04 -24.06 14.08
N PHE A 130 -16.21 -23.37 12.95
CA PHE A 130 -15.22 -23.35 11.86
C PHE A 130 -13.95 -22.62 12.31
N TYR A 131 -14.06 -21.39 12.81
CA TYR A 131 -12.90 -20.63 13.26
C TYR A 131 -12.18 -21.30 14.44
N ALA A 132 -12.90 -21.97 15.34
CA ALA A 132 -12.30 -22.73 16.44
C ALA A 132 -11.33 -23.81 15.95
N ARG A 133 -11.65 -24.51 14.85
CA ARG A 133 -10.73 -25.50 14.24
C ARG A 133 -9.48 -24.87 13.62
N HIS A 134 -9.51 -23.56 13.37
CA HIS A 134 -8.41 -22.76 12.82
C HIS A 134 -7.68 -21.94 13.90
N GLY A 135 -7.81 -22.32 15.17
CA GLY A 135 -7.04 -21.74 16.27
C GLY A 135 -7.61 -20.44 16.84
N PHE A 136 -8.86 -20.07 16.49
CA PHE A 136 -9.55 -18.95 17.12
C PHE A 136 -10.24 -19.40 18.41
N ALA A 137 -10.19 -18.56 19.45
CA ALA A 137 -10.92 -18.77 20.69
C ALA A 137 -11.95 -17.65 20.90
N VAL A 138 -13.08 -17.98 21.52
CA VAL A 138 -14.06 -16.96 21.95
C VAL A 138 -13.42 -16.07 23.00
N VAL A 139 -13.63 -14.76 22.87
CA VAL A 139 -13.09 -13.74 23.78
C VAL A 139 -14.22 -12.92 24.40
N ASP A 140 -13.92 -12.17 25.47
CA ASP A 140 -14.90 -11.28 26.09
C ASP A 140 -15.34 -10.20 25.10
N LYS A 141 -16.60 -10.28 24.66
CA LYS A 141 -17.20 -9.30 23.76
C LYS A 141 -17.20 -7.88 24.33
N ASN A 142 -17.10 -7.72 25.66
CA ASN A 142 -17.04 -6.40 26.30
C ASN A 142 -15.62 -5.83 26.37
N ALA A 143 -14.59 -6.57 25.94
CA ALA A 143 -13.23 -6.04 25.91
C ALA A 143 -13.16 -4.78 25.01
N PRO A 144 -12.36 -3.76 25.39
CA PRO A 144 -12.28 -2.50 24.64
C PRO A 144 -11.97 -2.67 23.15
N ALA A 145 -11.21 -3.71 22.79
CA ALA A 145 -10.86 -4.03 21.40
C ALA A 145 -12.10 -4.22 20.50
N PHE A 146 -13.22 -4.73 21.04
CA PHE A 146 -14.45 -5.01 20.28
C PHE A 146 -15.52 -3.93 20.41
N ALA A 147 -15.23 -2.82 21.11
CA ALA A 147 -16.22 -1.77 21.38
C ALA A 147 -16.79 -1.18 20.08
N ASN A 148 -15.93 -0.93 19.08
CA ASN A 148 -16.35 -0.42 17.77
C ASN A 148 -17.20 -1.43 17.00
N ALA A 149 -16.77 -2.69 16.94
CA ALA A 149 -17.53 -3.74 16.26
C ALA A 149 -18.92 -3.93 16.89
N ARG A 150 -19.00 -3.92 18.23
CA ARG A 150 -20.27 -3.98 18.94
C ARG A 150 -21.15 -2.76 18.75
N GLN A 151 -20.54 -1.58 18.64
CA GLN A 151 -21.30 -0.38 18.29
C GLN A 151 -21.93 -0.52 16.91
N ARG A 152 -21.17 -0.97 15.90
CA ARG A 152 -21.71 -1.24 14.55
C ARG A 152 -22.83 -2.28 14.56
N ASP A 153 -22.66 -3.37 15.30
CA ASP A 153 -23.71 -4.39 15.46
C ASP A 153 -25.00 -3.78 16.04
N ARG A 154 -24.89 -2.94 17.08
CA ARG A 154 -26.06 -2.24 17.66
C ARG A 154 -26.71 -1.25 16.70
N GLU A 155 -25.91 -0.46 15.99
CA GLU A 155 -26.40 0.52 14.99
C GLU A 155 -27.15 -0.16 13.85
N HIS A 156 -26.76 -1.39 13.49
CA HIS A 156 -27.43 -2.20 12.47
C HIS A 156 -28.51 -3.14 13.01
N GLY A 157 -28.83 -3.07 14.32
CA GLY A 157 -29.86 -3.90 14.94
C GLY A 157 -29.52 -5.39 15.00
N PHE A 158 -28.23 -5.75 15.00
CA PHE A 158 -27.78 -7.13 15.13
C PHE A 158 -28.04 -7.66 16.56
N PRO A 159 -28.60 -8.88 16.73
CA PRO A 159 -28.84 -9.44 18.06
C PRO A 159 -27.53 -9.71 18.84
N ASP A 160 -27.32 -9.03 19.97
CA ASP A 160 -26.09 -9.09 20.77
C ASP A 160 -25.86 -10.48 21.43
N ASP A 161 -26.91 -11.27 21.62
CA ASP A 161 -26.86 -12.64 22.13
C ASP A 161 -26.32 -13.65 21.11
N LEU A 162 -26.51 -13.38 19.81
CA LEU A 162 -26.02 -14.23 18.73
C LEU A 162 -24.57 -13.94 18.35
N ARG A 163 -24.13 -12.69 18.52
CA ARG A 163 -22.76 -12.26 18.20
C ARG A 163 -21.76 -12.82 19.20
N VAL A 164 -20.76 -13.52 18.68
CA VAL A 164 -19.52 -13.82 19.39
C VAL A 164 -18.33 -13.19 18.68
N PHE A 165 -17.36 -12.75 19.46
CA PHE A 165 -16.05 -12.34 18.96
C PHE A 165 -15.05 -13.44 19.24
N MET A 166 -14.15 -13.65 18.29
CA MET A 166 -13.10 -14.63 18.41
C MET A 166 -11.76 -14.03 18.00
N SER A 167 -10.70 -14.53 18.62
CA SER A 167 -9.34 -14.08 18.35
C SER A 167 -8.40 -15.26 18.17
N ARG A 168 -7.44 -15.13 17.25
CA ARG A 168 -6.30 -16.05 17.08
C ARG A 168 -5.00 -15.29 17.31
N PRO A 169 -4.22 -15.61 18.37
CA PRO A 169 -2.88 -15.06 18.52
C PRO A 169 -1.97 -15.54 17.38
N LEU A 170 -1.09 -14.66 16.92
CA LEU A 170 -0.10 -14.94 15.89
C LEU A 170 1.29 -14.90 16.52
N ALA A 171 2.09 -15.93 16.25
CA ALA A 171 3.48 -15.95 16.69
C ALA A 171 4.35 -15.07 15.80
N THR A 172 5.28 -14.32 16.39
CA THR A 172 6.28 -13.53 15.65
C THR A 172 7.07 -14.44 14.69
N PRO A 173 7.28 -14.03 13.42
CA PRO A 173 8.07 -14.81 12.48
C PRO A 173 9.46 -15.14 13.03
N ALA A 174 9.83 -16.41 12.97
CA ALA A 174 11.16 -16.86 13.35
C ALA A 174 12.20 -16.38 12.32
N ARG A 175 13.47 -16.38 12.74
CA ARG A 175 14.59 -16.19 11.79
C ARG A 175 14.52 -17.27 10.72
N GLY A 176 14.62 -16.86 9.45
CA GLY A 176 14.47 -17.78 8.32
C GLY A 176 13.02 -17.97 7.86
N GLU A 177 12.04 -17.28 8.45
CA GLU A 177 10.71 -17.14 7.89
C GLU A 177 10.55 -15.81 7.15
N TRP A 178 9.46 -15.70 6.37
CA TRP A 178 9.12 -14.47 5.66
C TRP A 178 8.56 -13.41 6.60
N THR A 179 8.84 -12.15 6.27
CA THR A 179 8.21 -10.95 6.81
C THR A 179 7.75 -10.09 5.65
N ALA A 180 6.69 -9.28 5.83
CA ALA A 180 6.09 -8.45 4.80
C ALA A 180 6.09 -6.97 5.21
N TRP A 181 6.54 -6.11 4.30
CA TRP A 181 6.80 -4.69 4.55
C TRP A 181 6.21 -3.84 3.43
N PRO A 182 5.39 -2.82 3.73
CA PRO A 182 4.85 -1.94 2.70
C PRO A 182 5.92 -0.96 2.19
N ALA A 183 5.99 -0.79 0.87
CA ALA A 183 6.83 0.17 0.17
C ALA A 183 5.93 1.21 -0.53
N PRO A 184 5.53 2.31 0.15
CA PRO A 184 4.53 3.24 -0.34
C PRO A 184 5.02 4.05 -1.54
N ALA A 185 4.10 4.52 -2.38
CA ALA A 185 4.38 5.51 -3.41
C ALA A 185 4.50 6.92 -2.82
N LYS A 186 5.04 7.84 -3.62
CA LYS A 186 5.04 9.29 -3.35
C LYS A 186 4.47 10.09 -4.52
N LEU A 187 4.03 11.30 -4.21
CA LEU A 187 3.78 12.36 -5.18
C LEU A 187 4.72 13.54 -4.94
N ASN A 188 5.10 14.24 -6.00
CA ASN A 188 5.65 15.59 -5.93
C ASN A 188 4.49 16.59 -6.08
N LEU A 189 4.06 17.23 -5.00
CA LEU A 189 2.92 18.16 -5.03
C LEU A 189 3.19 19.43 -5.85
N PHE A 190 4.48 19.75 -5.99
CA PHE A 190 5.05 20.65 -6.99
C PHE A 190 6.50 20.21 -7.23
N LEU A 191 7.16 20.68 -8.29
CA LEU A 191 8.58 20.44 -8.51
C LEU A 191 9.19 21.61 -9.29
N ARG A 192 10.18 22.28 -8.71
CA ARG A 192 10.93 23.37 -9.35
C ARG A 192 12.40 22.99 -9.52
N ILE A 193 12.99 23.50 -10.59
CA ILE A 193 14.44 23.52 -10.78
C ILE A 193 14.89 24.98 -10.61
N THR A 194 15.64 25.23 -9.55
CA THR A 194 16.06 26.57 -9.14
C THR A 194 17.44 26.95 -9.64
N GLY A 195 18.22 25.97 -10.08
CA GLY A 195 19.54 26.19 -10.67
C GLY A 195 20.19 24.90 -11.14
N ARG A 196 21.42 25.03 -11.62
CA ARG A 196 22.32 23.91 -11.94
C ARG A 196 23.60 24.09 -11.15
N ARG A 197 24.04 23.01 -10.50
CA ARG A 197 25.28 22.93 -9.72
C ARG A 197 26.49 22.76 -10.64
N ALA A 198 27.67 23.02 -10.11
CA ALA A 198 28.95 22.87 -10.81
C ALA A 198 29.25 21.40 -11.19
N ASP A 199 28.76 20.45 -10.39
CA ASP A 199 28.85 19.00 -10.64
C ASP A 199 27.86 18.49 -11.72
N GLY A 200 27.07 19.39 -12.31
CA GLY A 200 26.12 19.07 -13.38
C GLY A 200 24.72 18.71 -12.92
N TYR A 201 24.49 18.49 -11.61
CA TYR A 201 23.17 18.21 -11.04
C TYR A 201 22.28 19.46 -10.98
N HIS A 202 20.97 19.26 -10.86
CA HIS A 202 19.98 20.33 -10.75
C HIS A 202 19.58 20.56 -9.30
N GLU A 203 19.52 21.83 -8.89
CA GLU A 203 19.01 22.21 -7.57
C GLU A 203 17.47 22.25 -7.65
N LEU A 204 16.83 21.44 -6.84
CA LEU A 204 15.39 21.20 -6.83
C LEU A 204 14.73 21.83 -5.60
N GLN A 205 13.45 22.16 -5.75
CA GLN A 205 12.53 22.35 -4.63
C GLN A 205 11.24 21.57 -4.90
N THR A 206 10.79 20.77 -3.94
CA THR A 206 9.57 19.97 -4.07
C THR A 206 8.95 19.69 -2.71
N VAL A 207 7.67 19.28 -2.68
CA VAL A 207 7.05 18.67 -1.52
C VAL A 207 6.68 17.24 -1.87
N PHE A 208 7.25 16.30 -1.12
CA PHE A 208 6.89 14.90 -1.16
C PHE A 208 5.66 14.63 -0.30
N ARG A 209 4.66 13.98 -0.90
CA ARG A 209 3.52 13.39 -0.19
C ARG A 209 3.58 11.87 -0.32
N LEU A 210 3.74 11.18 0.80
CA LEU A 210 3.64 9.72 0.84
C LEU A 210 2.17 9.28 0.74
N LEU A 211 1.93 8.13 0.12
CA LEU A 211 0.60 7.56 -0.10
C LEU A 211 0.37 6.30 0.76
N ASP A 212 -0.89 5.95 1.00
CA ASP A 212 -1.33 4.68 1.61
C ASP A 212 -1.37 3.50 0.61
N TRP A 213 -0.75 3.68 -0.54
CA TRP A 213 -0.70 2.72 -1.65
C TRP A 213 0.74 2.55 -2.11
N GLY A 214 1.14 1.32 -2.44
CA GLY A 214 2.45 1.02 -2.97
C GLY A 214 2.71 -0.48 -3.13
N ASP A 215 3.99 -0.81 -3.26
CA ASP A 215 4.50 -2.17 -3.38
C ASP A 215 4.51 -2.89 -2.01
N GLU A 216 4.70 -4.21 -2.02
CA GLU A 216 4.99 -4.99 -0.81
C GLU A 216 6.33 -5.70 -0.97
N VAL A 217 7.24 -5.48 -0.03
CA VAL A 217 8.56 -6.11 0.04
C VAL A 217 8.51 -7.22 1.07
N ARG A 218 8.80 -8.45 0.66
CA ARG A 218 8.91 -9.62 1.51
C ARG A 218 10.38 -9.99 1.70
N LEU A 219 10.76 -10.22 2.95
CA LEU A 219 12.14 -10.49 3.36
C LEU A 219 12.21 -11.74 4.21
N ARG A 220 13.21 -12.58 3.95
CA ARG A 220 13.55 -13.74 4.76
C ARG A 220 15.05 -13.74 5.04
N VAL A 221 15.42 -13.64 6.31
CA VAL A 221 16.84 -13.63 6.74
C VAL A 221 17.51 -14.96 6.42
N ARG A 222 18.77 -14.89 5.98
CA ARG A 222 19.64 -16.05 5.73
C ARG A 222 20.89 -15.97 6.62
N ASP A 223 21.46 -17.12 6.93
CA ASP A 223 22.68 -17.21 7.76
C ASP A 223 23.95 -17.47 6.93
N ASP A 224 23.86 -17.52 5.60
CA ASP A 224 24.97 -17.80 4.67
C ASP A 224 25.59 -16.54 4.04
N GLY A 225 25.16 -15.34 4.45
CA GLY A 225 25.64 -14.08 3.89
C GLY A 225 25.14 -13.74 2.49
N GLU A 226 24.36 -14.61 1.85
CA GLU A 226 23.91 -14.40 0.46
C GLU A 226 22.71 -13.45 0.38
N VAL A 227 22.71 -12.56 -0.61
CA VAL A 227 21.55 -11.70 -0.93
C VAL A 227 20.98 -12.15 -2.26
N LYS A 228 19.74 -12.66 -2.26
CA LYS A 228 19.10 -13.24 -3.45
C LYS A 228 17.73 -12.64 -3.71
N ARG A 229 17.48 -12.18 -4.93
CA ARG A 229 16.15 -11.77 -5.37
C ARG A 229 15.38 -12.95 -5.97
N LEU A 230 14.35 -13.39 -5.28
CA LEU A 230 13.48 -14.50 -5.71
C LEU A 230 12.33 -14.03 -6.62
N HIS A 231 11.84 -12.82 -6.39
CA HIS A 231 10.75 -12.20 -7.15
C HIS A 231 10.89 -10.68 -7.14
N GLY A 232 10.44 -9.99 -8.19
CA GLY A 232 10.55 -8.53 -8.24
C GLY A 232 10.30 -7.93 -9.63
N ALA A 233 10.87 -6.76 -9.87
CA ALA A 233 10.68 -6.02 -11.11
C ALA A 233 11.15 -6.82 -12.35
N ARG A 234 10.21 -7.06 -13.28
CA ARG A 234 10.48 -7.70 -14.57
C ARG A 234 11.39 -6.81 -15.43
N GLY A 235 12.35 -7.43 -16.12
CA GLY A 235 13.25 -6.73 -17.04
C GLY A 235 14.38 -5.93 -16.36
N VAL A 236 14.52 -6.02 -15.03
CA VAL A 236 15.66 -5.45 -14.29
C VAL A 236 16.60 -6.59 -13.91
N ALA A 237 17.87 -6.49 -14.31
CA ALA A 237 18.89 -7.43 -13.90
C ALA A 237 19.10 -7.36 -12.38
N GLU A 238 19.43 -8.48 -11.74
CA GLU A 238 19.54 -8.53 -10.27
C GLU A 238 20.63 -7.59 -9.72
N SER A 239 21.72 -7.38 -10.46
CA SER A 239 22.79 -6.43 -10.11
C SER A 239 22.33 -4.97 -10.11
N ASP A 240 21.33 -4.66 -10.91
CA ASP A 240 20.86 -3.29 -11.14
C ASP A 240 19.64 -2.96 -10.26
N ASP A 241 19.03 -3.99 -9.66
CA ASP A 241 17.86 -3.86 -8.80
C ASP A 241 18.22 -3.15 -7.49
N LEU A 242 17.54 -2.03 -7.21
CA LEU A 242 17.80 -1.21 -6.04
C LEU A 242 17.58 -1.97 -4.73
N VAL A 243 16.72 -3.00 -4.70
CA VAL A 243 16.50 -3.81 -3.49
C VAL A 243 17.72 -4.66 -3.14
N VAL A 244 18.38 -5.26 -4.14
CA VAL A 244 19.59 -6.05 -3.96
C VAL A 244 20.75 -5.14 -3.58
N ARG A 245 20.87 -4.00 -4.28
CA ARG A 245 21.89 -2.98 -3.97
C ARG A 245 21.72 -2.41 -2.57
N ALA A 246 20.50 -2.15 -2.12
CA ALA A 246 20.21 -1.70 -0.75
C ALA A 246 20.65 -2.72 0.30
N ALA A 247 20.25 -3.98 0.15
CA ALA A 247 20.63 -5.05 1.07
C ALA A 247 22.16 -5.22 1.15
N ARG A 248 22.85 -5.26 0.01
CA ARG A 248 24.31 -5.38 -0.05
C ARG A 248 25.02 -4.16 0.54
N LEU A 249 24.55 -2.95 0.24
CA LEU A 249 25.11 -1.71 0.78
C LEU A 249 25.03 -1.69 2.31
N LEU A 250 23.87 -2.04 2.86
CA LEU A 250 23.67 -2.15 4.30
C LEU A 250 24.55 -3.23 4.92
N GLN A 251 24.60 -4.42 4.29
CA GLN A 251 25.41 -5.54 4.74
C GLN A 251 26.89 -5.17 4.82
N GLN A 252 27.42 -4.54 3.77
CA GLN A 252 28.81 -4.08 3.70
C GLN A 252 29.10 -2.98 4.73
N HIS A 253 28.20 -2.00 4.86
CA HIS A 253 28.37 -0.90 5.82
C HIS A 253 28.46 -1.40 7.27
N ALA A 254 27.61 -2.36 7.63
CA ALA A 254 27.55 -2.88 9.01
C ALA A 254 28.50 -4.06 9.27
N GLY A 255 29.22 -4.58 8.27
CA GLY A 255 30.01 -5.81 8.40
C GLY A 255 29.15 -7.03 8.78
N CYS A 256 27.90 -7.06 8.34
CA CYS A 256 26.94 -8.10 8.72
C CYS A 256 27.20 -9.39 7.94
N ALA A 257 27.31 -10.53 8.65
CA ALA A 257 27.48 -11.85 8.03
C ALA A 257 26.16 -12.49 7.57
N LEU A 258 25.01 -11.89 7.89
CA LEU A 258 23.70 -12.40 7.50
C LEU A 258 23.37 -12.01 6.06
N GLY A 259 22.57 -12.85 5.41
CA GLY A 259 22.00 -12.63 4.09
C GLY A 259 20.49 -12.40 4.13
N ALA A 260 19.87 -12.29 2.95
CA ALA A 260 18.43 -12.20 2.81
C ALA A 260 17.93 -12.73 1.45
N ASP A 261 16.83 -13.48 1.46
CA ASP A 261 15.98 -13.64 0.29
C ASP A 261 15.02 -12.44 0.19
N LEU A 262 14.91 -11.87 -1.01
CA LEU A 262 14.13 -10.68 -1.32
C LEU A 262 13.04 -11.03 -2.34
N ALA A 263 11.80 -10.65 -2.05
CA ALA A 263 10.69 -10.74 -3.00
C ALA A 263 9.91 -9.42 -2.99
N VAL A 264 9.57 -8.88 -4.16
CA VAL A 264 8.79 -7.64 -4.25
C VAL A 264 7.54 -7.84 -5.10
N ASP A 265 6.38 -7.58 -4.52
CA ASP A 265 5.10 -7.56 -5.21
C ASP A 265 4.87 -6.14 -5.76
N LYS A 266 5.22 -5.98 -7.04
CA LYS A 266 5.17 -4.69 -7.74
C LYS A 266 3.75 -4.31 -8.16
N ARG A 267 3.33 -3.13 -7.70
CA ARG A 267 2.07 -2.44 -7.95
C ARG A 267 2.32 -1.02 -8.48
N ILE A 268 3.38 -0.36 -8.03
CA ILE A 268 3.81 0.95 -8.52
C ILE A 268 4.41 0.79 -9.93
N PRO A 269 3.94 1.56 -10.93
CA PRO A 269 4.50 1.50 -12.28
C PRO A 269 5.98 1.95 -12.30
N MET A 270 6.78 1.22 -13.06
CA MET A 270 8.20 1.54 -13.26
C MET A 270 8.35 2.86 -14.02
N GLY A 271 9.20 3.75 -13.51
CA GLY A 271 9.53 5.02 -14.18
C GLY A 271 8.37 6.03 -14.26
N GLY A 272 7.31 5.86 -13.45
CA GLY A 272 6.12 6.74 -13.47
C GLY A 272 6.25 8.03 -12.67
N GLY A 273 7.40 8.32 -12.04
CA GLY A 273 7.56 9.48 -11.16
C GLY A 273 6.92 9.31 -9.77
N LEU A 274 6.56 8.08 -9.40
CA LEU A 274 5.93 7.70 -8.12
C LEU A 274 6.91 7.13 -7.08
N GLY A 275 8.20 7.03 -7.43
CA GLY A 275 9.26 6.67 -6.48
C GLY A 275 9.34 5.19 -6.10
N GLY A 276 8.69 4.28 -6.83
CA GLY A 276 8.59 2.85 -6.45
C GLY A 276 9.93 2.18 -6.15
N GLY A 277 10.91 2.25 -7.06
CA GLY A 277 12.23 1.64 -6.81
C GLY A 277 12.98 2.25 -5.61
N SER A 278 12.83 3.56 -5.38
CA SER A 278 13.42 4.22 -4.21
C SER A 278 12.73 3.80 -2.90
N SER A 279 11.41 3.60 -2.95
CA SER A 279 10.61 3.11 -1.82
C SER A 279 10.94 1.67 -1.47
N ASP A 280 11.09 0.79 -2.47
CA ASP A 280 11.52 -0.59 -2.27
C ASP A 280 12.90 -0.64 -1.59
N ALA A 281 13.85 0.16 -2.09
CA ALA A 281 15.20 0.26 -1.53
C ALA A 281 15.19 0.76 -0.08
N ALA A 282 14.45 1.83 0.21
CA ALA A 282 14.29 2.36 1.56
C ALA A 282 13.66 1.32 2.50
N THR A 283 12.66 0.60 2.02
CA THR A 283 11.99 -0.48 2.75
C THR A 283 12.97 -1.58 3.11
N VAL A 284 13.81 -2.01 2.17
CA VAL A 284 14.88 -2.99 2.44
C VAL A 284 15.86 -2.47 3.48
N LEU A 285 16.33 -1.23 3.38
CA LEU A 285 17.26 -0.64 4.35
C LEU A 285 16.66 -0.63 5.77
N VAL A 286 15.43 -0.13 5.91
CA VAL A 286 14.75 -0.01 7.20
C VAL A 286 14.44 -1.38 7.79
N ALA A 287 13.87 -2.28 7.00
CA ALA A 287 13.46 -3.60 7.46
C ALA A 287 14.67 -4.49 7.79
N LEU A 288 15.70 -4.52 6.94
CA LEU A 288 16.91 -5.32 7.23
C LEU A 288 17.72 -4.74 8.39
N ASN A 289 17.76 -3.41 8.59
CA ASN A 289 18.35 -2.83 9.80
C ASN A 289 17.70 -3.40 11.07
N HIS A 290 16.38 -3.53 11.06
CA HIS A 290 15.62 -4.15 12.16
C HIS A 290 15.85 -5.67 12.26
N LEU A 291 15.69 -6.41 11.15
CA LEU A 291 15.77 -7.88 11.13
C LEU A 291 17.18 -8.41 11.42
N TRP A 292 18.22 -7.68 10.99
CA TRP A 292 19.62 -7.98 11.29
C TRP A 292 20.10 -7.36 12.61
N ARG A 293 19.27 -6.55 13.30
CA ARG A 293 19.57 -5.90 14.58
C ARG A 293 20.85 -5.07 14.53
N LEU A 294 20.95 -4.20 13.52
CA LEU A 294 22.15 -3.37 13.32
C LEU A 294 22.09 -2.04 14.08
N ASP A 295 20.92 -1.67 14.59
CA ASP A 295 20.68 -0.47 15.41
C ASP A 295 21.18 0.85 14.78
N LEU A 296 21.25 0.92 13.45
CA LEU A 296 21.54 2.16 12.74
C LEU A 296 20.36 3.13 12.92
N ASP A 297 20.70 4.40 13.15
CA ASP A 297 19.71 5.47 13.26
C ASP A 297 19.15 5.89 11.89
N GLU A 298 18.11 6.72 11.94
CA GLU A 298 17.42 7.20 10.73
C GLU A 298 18.35 7.98 9.80
N ASP A 299 19.26 8.79 10.37
CA ASP A 299 20.18 9.63 9.60
C ASP A 299 21.21 8.78 8.85
N SER A 300 21.75 7.74 9.48
CA SER A 300 22.68 6.78 8.87
C SER A 300 22.00 6.03 7.72
N LEU A 301 20.78 5.55 7.93
CA LEU A 301 20.01 4.88 6.86
C LEU A 301 19.66 5.83 5.72
N ALA A 302 19.32 7.08 6.01
CA ALA A 302 19.02 8.09 4.99
C ALA A 302 20.28 8.43 4.17
N ALA A 303 21.45 8.52 4.82
CA ALA A 303 22.73 8.73 4.15
C ALA A 303 23.10 7.58 3.21
N LEU A 304 22.91 6.32 3.65
CA LEU A 304 23.07 5.15 2.77
C LEU A 304 22.06 5.18 1.61
N GLY A 305 20.80 5.51 1.90
CA GLY A 305 19.75 5.63 0.91
C GLY A 305 20.08 6.65 -0.18
N GLY A 306 20.66 7.80 0.18
CA GLY A 306 21.08 8.83 -0.77
C GLY A 306 22.09 8.34 -1.82
N GLN A 307 22.88 7.30 -1.53
CA GLN A 307 23.80 6.69 -2.51
C GLN A 307 23.07 5.84 -3.56
N LEU A 308 21.85 5.40 -3.27
CA LEU A 308 21.03 4.58 -4.16
C LEU A 308 20.10 5.43 -5.02
N GLY A 309 19.59 6.53 -4.48
CA GLY A 309 18.77 7.49 -5.22
C GLY A 309 18.28 8.67 -4.38
N ALA A 310 18.04 9.81 -5.03
CA ALA A 310 17.66 11.07 -4.37
C ALA A 310 16.34 10.99 -3.58
N ASP A 311 15.39 10.14 -4.02
CA ASP A 311 14.10 9.97 -3.35
C ASP A 311 14.17 8.94 -2.20
N VAL A 312 15.22 8.13 -2.06
CA VAL A 312 15.29 7.07 -1.01
C VAL A 312 15.21 7.65 0.41
N PRO A 313 15.88 8.77 0.75
CA PRO A 313 15.82 9.36 2.09
C PRO A 313 14.41 9.69 2.58
N VAL A 314 13.49 10.14 1.72
CA VAL A 314 12.14 10.51 2.17
C VAL A 314 11.33 9.30 2.64
N PHE A 315 11.56 8.15 2.01
CA PHE A 315 10.94 6.88 2.39
C PHE A 315 11.58 6.31 3.66
N VAL A 316 12.90 6.44 3.82
CA VAL A 316 13.61 6.05 5.06
C VAL A 316 13.09 6.86 6.25
N ARG A 317 12.92 8.18 6.11
CA ARG A 317 12.37 9.05 7.16
C ARG A 317 10.87 8.88 7.39
N GLY A 318 10.16 8.38 6.38
CA GLY A 318 8.77 7.97 6.50
C GLY A 318 7.76 9.09 6.74
N ARG A 319 8.08 10.33 6.40
CA ARG A 319 7.22 11.51 6.60
C ARG A 319 7.16 12.33 5.33
N SER A 320 6.01 12.96 5.09
CA SER A 320 5.89 13.99 4.04
C SER A 320 6.86 15.14 4.35
N ALA A 321 7.54 15.66 3.33
CA ALA A 321 8.63 16.61 3.53
C ALA A 321 8.73 17.64 2.41
N TRP A 322 9.11 18.85 2.78
CA TRP A 322 9.72 19.81 1.87
C TRP A 322 11.15 19.35 1.57
N ALA A 323 11.53 19.31 0.30
CA ALA A 323 12.84 18.86 -0.14
C ALA A 323 13.56 19.93 -0.96
N GLU A 324 14.85 20.11 -0.69
CA GLU A 324 15.80 20.95 -1.44
C GLU A 324 17.05 20.15 -1.82
N GLY A 325 18.08 20.81 -2.39
CA GLY A 325 19.27 20.13 -2.90
C GLY A 325 18.95 19.43 -4.20
N VAL A 326 19.40 18.19 -4.37
CA VAL A 326 18.92 17.27 -5.42
C VAL A 326 17.68 16.47 -4.97
N GLY A 327 17.12 16.77 -3.80
CA GLY A 327 15.98 16.08 -3.18
C GLY A 327 16.30 15.46 -1.81
N GLU A 328 17.56 15.52 -1.38
CA GLU A 328 18.10 14.89 -0.16
C GLU A 328 17.92 15.75 1.10
N ARG A 329 17.77 17.07 0.96
CA ARG A 329 17.64 17.99 2.09
C ARG A 329 16.18 18.10 2.50
N LEU A 330 15.78 17.29 3.48
CA LEU A 330 14.38 17.10 3.88
C LEU A 330 14.04 17.87 5.16
N SER A 331 12.98 18.67 5.07
CA SER A 331 12.33 19.32 6.21
C SER A 331 10.90 18.77 6.33
N PRO A 332 10.56 18.02 7.41
CA PRO A 332 9.21 17.49 7.59
C PRO A 332 8.14 18.57 7.53
N ILE A 333 7.01 18.27 6.90
CA ILE A 333 5.88 19.19 6.80
C ILE A 333 4.57 18.45 7.06
N HIS A 334 3.67 19.08 7.80
CA HIS A 334 2.31 18.59 7.97
C HIS A 334 1.43 19.04 6.80
N LEU A 335 0.69 18.10 6.20
CA LEU A 335 -0.18 18.36 5.07
C LEU A 335 -1.61 17.94 5.43
N PRO A 336 -2.63 18.71 5.00
CA PRO A 336 -4.01 18.32 5.25
C PRO A 336 -4.32 16.97 4.61
N ARG A 337 -5.24 16.21 5.22
CA ARG A 337 -5.73 14.96 4.63
C ARG A 337 -6.35 15.25 3.26
N ARG A 338 -5.86 14.51 2.27
CA ARG A 338 -6.24 14.61 0.85
C ARG A 338 -6.23 13.22 0.24
N HIS A 339 -7.04 13.09 -0.80
CA HIS A 339 -7.14 11.90 -1.63
C HIS A 339 -6.72 12.23 -3.04
N TYR A 340 -6.20 11.25 -3.75
CA TYR A 340 -5.58 11.41 -5.06
C TYR A 340 -6.15 10.39 -6.03
N VAL A 341 -6.52 10.86 -7.22
CA VAL A 341 -6.66 9.98 -8.39
C VAL A 341 -5.34 10.06 -9.13
N VAL A 342 -4.63 8.94 -9.23
CA VAL A 342 -3.35 8.82 -9.93
C VAL A 342 -3.58 8.04 -11.21
N LEU A 343 -3.17 8.61 -12.35
CA LEU A 343 -3.20 7.92 -13.63
C LEU A 343 -1.80 7.56 -14.10
N ASP A 344 -1.64 6.30 -14.51
CA ASP A 344 -0.52 5.85 -15.32
C ASP A 344 -0.97 5.79 -16.80
N PRO A 345 -0.42 6.67 -17.66
CA PRO A 345 -0.73 6.66 -19.08
C PRO A 345 -0.08 5.49 -19.84
N ARG A 346 0.67 4.61 -19.17
CA ARG A 346 1.43 3.49 -19.73
C ARG A 346 2.42 3.93 -20.81
N GLU A 347 3.05 5.08 -20.59
CA GLU A 347 4.05 5.69 -21.46
C GLU A 347 5.31 5.97 -20.62
N GLN A 348 6.45 5.40 -21.03
CA GLN A 348 7.70 5.56 -20.30
C GLN A 348 8.33 6.91 -20.61
N VAL A 349 8.72 7.63 -19.56
CA VAL A 349 9.33 8.95 -19.66
C VAL A 349 10.74 8.89 -19.04
N PRO A 350 11.81 8.75 -19.85
CA PRO A 350 13.16 8.63 -19.32
C PRO A 350 13.63 9.91 -18.62
N THR A 351 13.80 9.86 -17.30
CA THR A 351 14.22 10.98 -16.45
C THR A 351 15.49 11.67 -16.97
N ALA A 352 16.52 10.90 -17.36
CA ALA A 352 17.79 11.45 -17.83
C ALA A 352 17.63 12.30 -19.11
N ALA A 353 16.78 11.86 -20.05
CA ALA A 353 16.53 12.58 -21.29
C ALA A 353 15.82 13.91 -21.05
N LEU A 354 14.93 13.97 -20.05
CA LEU A 354 14.25 15.22 -19.68
C LEU A 354 15.19 16.24 -19.07
N PHE A 355 16.09 15.83 -18.17
CA PHE A 355 17.09 16.75 -17.60
C PHE A 355 18.01 17.36 -18.66
N GLN A 356 18.19 16.68 -19.81
CA GLN A 356 18.96 17.15 -20.96
C GLN A 356 18.15 17.98 -21.96
N ALA A 357 16.82 18.08 -21.82
CA ALA A 357 15.97 18.78 -22.79
C ALA A 357 16.27 20.29 -22.85
N PRO A 358 16.57 20.88 -24.01
CA PRO A 358 16.96 22.29 -24.10
C PRO A 358 15.87 23.24 -23.61
N GLU A 359 14.60 22.91 -23.82
CA GLU A 359 13.44 23.70 -23.41
C GLU A 359 13.09 23.61 -21.91
N LEU A 360 13.80 22.78 -21.12
CA LEU A 360 13.53 22.65 -19.69
C LEU A 360 13.94 23.93 -18.95
N THR A 361 13.00 24.55 -18.23
CA THR A 361 13.25 25.69 -17.34
C THR A 361 14.08 25.25 -16.14
N ARG A 362 15.23 25.89 -15.92
CA ARG A 362 16.24 25.51 -14.89
C ARG A 362 16.59 26.62 -13.91
N ASN A 363 15.88 27.74 -13.96
CA ASN A 363 16.17 28.97 -13.22
C ASN A 363 14.89 29.52 -12.55
N ALA A 364 13.99 28.63 -12.14
CA ALA A 364 12.76 29.06 -11.47
C ALA A 364 13.10 29.77 -10.15
N PRO A 365 12.38 30.84 -9.78
CA PRO A 365 12.57 31.48 -8.49
C PRO A 365 12.25 30.50 -7.37
N ARG A 366 13.01 30.59 -6.27
CA ARG A 366 12.78 29.76 -5.09
C ARG A 366 11.38 30.00 -4.54
N ALA A 367 10.67 28.91 -4.25
CA ALA A 367 9.41 28.94 -3.53
C ALA A 367 9.67 28.98 -2.02
N THR A 368 8.70 29.49 -1.27
CA THR A 368 8.69 29.40 0.20
C THR A 368 7.64 28.37 0.64
N ILE A 369 7.79 27.84 1.85
CA ILE A 369 6.75 26.97 2.43
C ILE A 369 5.40 27.69 2.47
N SER A 370 5.39 28.99 2.78
CA SER A 370 4.17 29.80 2.79
C SER A 370 3.50 29.90 1.41
N SER A 371 4.27 30.05 0.33
CA SER A 371 3.70 30.14 -1.03
C SER A 371 3.16 28.80 -1.52
N PHE A 372 3.73 27.69 -1.05
CA PHE A 372 3.17 26.36 -1.30
C PHE A 372 1.87 26.14 -0.51
N VAL A 373 1.87 26.43 0.80
CA VAL A 373 0.70 26.23 1.68
C VAL A 373 -0.50 27.08 1.22
N SER A 374 -0.26 28.28 0.67
CA SER A 374 -1.33 29.12 0.10
C SER A 374 -1.88 28.60 -1.24
N GLY A 375 -1.25 27.59 -1.85
CA GLY A 375 -1.60 27.07 -3.17
C GLY A 375 -1.05 27.87 -4.34
N ALA A 376 -0.22 28.90 -4.09
CA ALA A 376 0.38 29.71 -5.14
C ALA A 376 1.51 28.98 -5.90
N THR A 377 2.00 27.84 -5.40
CA THR A 377 3.04 27.02 -6.04
C THR A 377 2.58 25.58 -6.17
N VAL A 378 2.17 25.20 -7.38
CA VAL A 378 1.67 23.85 -7.69
C VAL A 378 2.28 23.25 -8.97
N GLU A 379 3.15 23.99 -9.64
CA GLU A 379 3.70 23.63 -10.94
C GLU A 379 4.82 22.59 -10.83
N ASN A 380 4.96 21.78 -11.90
CA ASN A 380 6.07 20.87 -12.09
C ASN A 380 6.88 21.33 -13.32
N ALA A 381 8.18 21.59 -13.13
CA ALA A 381 9.09 22.10 -14.16
C ALA A 381 9.17 21.21 -15.40
N PHE A 382 8.93 19.91 -15.26
CA PHE A 382 8.93 18.96 -16.38
C PHE A 382 7.63 18.95 -17.17
N GLU A 383 6.52 19.41 -16.59
CA GLU A 383 5.19 19.26 -17.19
C GLU A 383 5.08 19.85 -18.60
N PRO A 384 5.56 21.08 -18.90
CA PRO A 384 5.48 21.63 -20.24
C PRO A 384 6.22 20.78 -21.29
N VAL A 385 7.42 20.30 -20.94
CA VAL A 385 8.26 19.47 -21.80
C VAL A 385 7.62 18.10 -22.02
N VAL A 386 7.12 17.49 -20.94
CA VAL A 386 6.48 16.18 -20.98
C VAL A 386 5.20 16.23 -21.79
N ARG A 387 4.36 17.25 -21.59
CA ARG A 387 3.12 17.44 -22.35
C ARG A 387 3.37 17.63 -23.85
N ALA A 388 4.46 18.27 -24.23
CA ALA A 388 4.82 18.46 -25.64
C ALA A 388 5.36 17.18 -26.31
N ARG A 389 6.11 16.35 -25.57
CA ARG A 389 6.84 15.20 -26.13
C ARG A 389 6.12 13.85 -25.99
N TYR A 390 5.20 13.73 -25.03
CA TYR A 390 4.56 12.46 -24.65
C TYR A 390 3.03 12.57 -24.74
N PRO A 391 2.42 12.23 -25.89
CA PRO A 391 1.01 12.46 -26.15
C PRO A 391 0.06 11.75 -25.19
N ARG A 392 0.42 10.58 -24.66
CA ARG A 392 -0.47 9.85 -23.73
C ARG A 392 -0.46 10.50 -22.36
N VAL A 393 0.69 11.03 -21.92
CA VAL A 393 0.75 11.87 -20.71
C VAL A 393 -0.07 13.14 -20.88
N ALA A 394 0.02 13.80 -22.04
CA ALA A 394 -0.79 14.99 -22.35
C ALA A 394 -2.30 14.68 -22.33
N ALA A 395 -2.71 13.55 -22.90
CA ALA A 395 -4.09 13.09 -22.86
C ALA A 395 -4.58 12.80 -21.43
N ALA A 396 -3.73 12.19 -20.58
CA ALA A 396 -4.06 11.93 -19.18
C ALA A 396 -4.20 13.23 -18.37
N LEU A 397 -3.31 14.21 -18.57
CA LEU A 397 -3.43 15.55 -17.97
C LEU A 397 -4.73 16.24 -18.41
N ALA A 398 -5.04 16.22 -19.70
CA ALA A 398 -6.25 16.85 -20.24
C ALA A 398 -7.52 16.19 -19.67
N TRP A 399 -7.55 14.85 -19.61
CA TRP A 399 -8.69 14.11 -19.07
C TRP A 399 -8.91 14.39 -17.58
N LEU A 400 -7.87 14.32 -16.74
CA LEU A 400 -7.98 14.70 -15.33
C LEU A 400 -8.30 16.18 -15.15
N GLY A 401 -7.80 17.03 -16.05
CA GLY A 401 -8.05 18.47 -16.10
C GLY A 401 -9.53 18.83 -16.15
N GLY A 402 -10.37 17.94 -16.72
CA GLY A 402 -11.83 18.09 -16.71
C GLY A 402 -12.48 18.03 -15.32
N PHE A 403 -11.75 17.58 -14.29
CA PHE A 403 -12.25 17.42 -12.92
C PHE A 403 -11.60 18.36 -11.90
N GLY A 404 -10.53 19.06 -12.29
CA GLY A 404 -9.76 20.00 -11.46
C GLY A 404 -8.33 20.17 -11.94
N THR A 405 -7.46 20.75 -11.12
CA THR A 405 -6.05 20.98 -11.47
C THR A 405 -5.24 19.68 -11.44
N ALA A 406 -5.09 19.05 -12.61
CA ALA A 406 -4.22 17.90 -12.81
C ALA A 406 -2.74 18.32 -12.79
N ARG A 407 -1.87 17.47 -12.26
CA ARG A 407 -0.43 17.73 -12.11
C ARG A 407 0.40 16.51 -12.47
N LEU A 408 1.60 16.73 -13.00
CA LEU A 408 2.61 15.70 -13.17
C LEU A 408 3.32 15.37 -11.84
N SER A 409 3.59 14.09 -11.54
CA SER A 409 4.47 13.70 -10.44
C SER A 409 5.88 13.38 -10.93
N GLY A 410 6.92 13.85 -10.21
CA GLY A 410 8.32 13.65 -10.57
C GLY A 410 8.60 14.13 -11.99
N THR A 411 9.28 13.29 -12.79
CA THR A 411 9.47 13.53 -14.22
C THR A 411 8.36 12.94 -15.11
N GLY A 412 7.26 12.45 -14.52
CA GLY A 412 6.26 11.64 -15.21
C GLY A 412 6.67 10.16 -15.34
N GLY A 413 5.90 9.32 -16.01
CA GLY A 413 4.69 9.63 -16.79
C GLY A 413 3.38 9.78 -16.00
N CYS A 414 3.35 9.43 -14.72
CA CYS A 414 2.10 9.47 -13.95
C CYS A 414 1.65 10.90 -13.65
N VAL A 415 0.34 11.09 -13.68
CA VAL A 415 -0.33 12.36 -13.40
C VAL A 415 -1.34 12.16 -12.28
N PHE A 416 -1.68 13.21 -11.56
CA PHE A 416 -2.58 13.09 -10.42
C PHE A 416 -3.52 14.30 -10.28
N LEU A 417 -4.65 14.04 -9.63
CA LEU A 417 -5.62 15.04 -9.21
C LEU A 417 -5.81 14.93 -7.68
N GLU A 418 -5.70 16.06 -6.98
CA GLU A 418 -5.92 16.15 -5.53
C GLU A 418 -7.36 16.51 -5.20
N LEU A 419 -7.95 15.82 -4.22
CA LEU A 419 -9.35 15.92 -3.84
C LEU A 419 -9.49 15.91 -2.32
N ARG A 420 -10.55 16.57 -1.83
CA ARG A 420 -10.92 16.56 -0.41
C ARG A 420 -11.77 15.35 -0.02
N SER A 421 -12.49 14.77 -0.98
CA SER A 421 -13.43 13.68 -0.76
C SER A 421 -12.95 12.41 -1.45
N LEU A 422 -12.84 11.33 -0.68
CA LEU A 422 -12.49 10.01 -1.17
C LEU A 422 -13.57 9.43 -2.09
N ALA A 423 -14.84 9.64 -1.75
CA ALA A 423 -15.98 9.25 -2.58
C ALA A 423 -15.89 9.90 -3.97
N ARG A 424 -15.54 11.19 -4.05
CA ARG A 424 -15.33 11.88 -5.33
C ARG A 424 -14.13 11.31 -6.11
N ALA A 425 -13.05 10.90 -5.42
CA ALA A 425 -11.91 10.27 -6.08
C ALA A 425 -12.29 8.95 -6.74
N HIS A 426 -13.04 8.09 -6.03
CA HIS A 426 -13.55 6.84 -6.61
C HIS A 426 -14.52 7.08 -7.77
N ALA A 427 -15.46 8.02 -7.65
CA ALA A 427 -16.38 8.35 -8.74
C ALA A 427 -15.67 8.84 -10.02
N ILE A 428 -14.53 9.53 -9.89
CA ILE A 428 -13.69 9.91 -11.03
C ILE A 428 -12.97 8.67 -11.59
N ALA A 429 -12.39 7.84 -10.72
CA ALA A 429 -11.67 6.64 -11.13
C ALA A 429 -12.56 5.63 -11.89
N GLU A 430 -13.82 5.48 -11.52
CA GLU A 430 -14.80 4.64 -12.24
C GLU A 430 -15.04 5.08 -13.69
N ARG A 431 -14.86 6.38 -13.97
CA ARG A 431 -15.02 6.95 -15.31
C ARG A 431 -13.72 6.90 -16.12
N CYS A 432 -12.64 6.35 -15.56
CA CYS A 432 -11.33 6.33 -16.20
C CYS A 432 -11.36 5.50 -17.50
N PRO A 433 -10.88 6.06 -18.63
CA PRO A 433 -10.73 5.31 -19.86
C PRO A 433 -9.78 4.11 -19.70
N ALA A 434 -10.11 2.97 -20.32
CA ALA A 434 -9.29 1.76 -20.27
C ALA A 434 -7.87 1.93 -20.83
N THR A 435 -7.61 3.00 -21.59
CA THR A 435 -6.29 3.37 -22.12
C THR A 435 -5.29 3.76 -21.03
N PHE A 436 -5.76 4.16 -19.85
CA PHE A 436 -4.96 4.48 -18.67
C PHE A 436 -5.06 3.36 -17.63
N ARG A 437 -4.17 3.37 -16.64
CA ARG A 437 -4.41 2.71 -15.35
C ARG A 437 -4.73 3.79 -14.33
N VAL A 438 -5.65 3.51 -13.43
CA VAL A 438 -6.06 4.43 -12.36
C VAL A 438 -5.87 3.77 -11.02
N HIS A 439 -5.40 4.57 -10.05
CA HIS A 439 -5.34 4.23 -8.64
C HIS A 439 -5.94 5.36 -7.82
N VAL A 440 -6.66 5.00 -6.76
CA VAL A 440 -7.11 5.95 -5.75
C VAL A 440 -6.29 5.72 -4.49
N ALA A 441 -5.69 6.77 -3.97
CA ALA A 441 -4.86 6.70 -2.76
C ALA A 441 -5.10 7.92 -1.86
N SER A 442 -4.86 7.76 -0.57
CA SER A 442 -4.84 8.85 0.41
C SER A 442 -3.41 9.23 0.74
N GLY A 443 -3.20 10.52 0.97
CA GLY A 443 -1.93 10.98 1.49
C GLY A 443 -1.77 10.65 2.98
N MET A 444 -0.56 10.27 3.38
CA MET A 444 -0.22 9.83 4.73
C MET A 444 0.76 10.77 5.44
N ASP A 445 0.56 10.93 6.75
CA ASP A 445 1.45 11.71 7.60
C ASP A 445 2.62 10.86 8.09
N VAL A 446 2.34 9.61 8.45
CA VAL A 446 3.32 8.58 8.78
C VAL A 446 3.25 7.50 7.70
N SER A 447 4.41 7.18 7.13
CA SER A 447 4.55 6.14 6.11
C SER A 447 3.99 4.79 6.59
N PRO A 448 3.27 4.05 5.73
CA PRO A 448 2.92 2.65 5.99
C PRO A 448 4.11 1.79 6.45
N LEU A 449 5.31 2.04 5.93
CA LEU A 449 6.54 1.35 6.34
C LEU A 449 6.84 1.54 7.83
N HIS A 450 6.73 2.77 8.31
CA HIS A 450 7.00 3.11 9.70
C HIS A 450 5.91 2.60 10.63
N GLN A 451 4.66 2.57 10.16
CA GLN A 451 3.57 1.90 10.89
C GLN A 451 3.85 0.40 11.04
N ALA A 452 4.29 -0.27 9.97
CA ALA A 452 4.69 -1.68 10.01
C ALA A 452 5.89 -1.92 10.93
N LEU A 453 6.93 -1.07 10.86
CA LEU A 453 8.09 -1.15 11.75
C LEU A 453 7.70 -0.99 13.22
N ALA A 454 6.81 -0.04 13.54
CA ALA A 454 6.30 0.13 14.89
C ALA A 454 5.58 -1.13 15.40
N ARG A 455 4.79 -1.79 14.54
CA ARG A 455 4.15 -3.07 14.87
C ARG A 455 5.17 -4.17 15.16
N GLN A 456 6.15 -4.33 14.27
CA GLN A 456 7.22 -5.35 14.40
C GLN A 456 8.12 -5.15 15.63
N ARG A 457 8.28 -3.91 16.10
CA ARG A 457 9.01 -3.61 17.34
C ARG A 457 8.21 -3.86 18.62
N ALA A 458 6.88 -3.90 18.52
CA ALA A 458 5.97 -4.15 19.63
C ALA A 458 5.61 -5.65 19.81
N SER A 459 6.10 -6.50 18.91
CA SER A 459 5.84 -7.95 18.83
C SER A 459 6.93 -8.83 19.44
#